data_AF-A0AAU6GMW2-F1
#
_entry.id   AF-A0AAU6GMW2-F1
#
_cell.length_a   1.000
_cell.length_b   1.000
_cell.length_c   1.000
_cell.angle_alpha   90.00
_cell.angle_beta   90.00
_cell.angle_gamma   90.00
#
_symmetry.space_group_name_H-M   'P 1'
#
loop_
_entity.id
_entity.type
_entity.pdbx_description
1 polymer ?
#
loop_
_entity_poly.entity_id
_entity_poly.type
_entity_poly.pdbx_seq_one_letter_code
_entity_poly.pdbx_strand_id
1 'polypeptide(L)'
;MHDLLPEALDELGLILYPIASEAGREAAARELARRMMAGELKPWELTFRINQRYGHELPLTARLAELDDEYAFLEYGGDEEVAQIDAEVTAEAHRLAEAHPRVPAEPTGDPT
;
A
#
# COMPACT_ATOMS: atom_id res chain seq x y z
N MET A 1 -30.46 -12.95 5.41
CA MET A 1 -29.58 -12.61 4.28
C MET A 1 -28.31 -13.40 4.53
N HIS A 2 -28.00 -14.38 3.68
CA HIS A 2 -26.72 -15.07 3.78
C HIS A 2 -25.65 -14.10 3.28
N ASP A 3 -24.59 -13.94 4.07
CA ASP A 3 -23.44 -13.16 3.64
C ASP A 3 -22.65 -14.01 2.64
N LEU A 4 -22.90 -13.78 1.35
CA LEU A 4 -22.27 -14.51 0.24
C LEU A 4 -20.89 -13.95 -0.14
N LEU A 5 -20.50 -12.82 0.48
CA LEU A 5 -19.25 -12.15 0.15
C LEU A 5 -18.00 -13.01 0.43
N PRO A 6 -17.88 -13.73 1.57
CA PRO A 6 -16.71 -14.57 1.82
C PRO A 6 -16.54 -15.68 0.77
N GLU A 7 -17.62 -16.36 0.39
CA GLU A 7 -17.61 -17.45 -0.60
C GLU A 7 -17.25 -16.93 -2.00
N ALA A 8 -17.82 -15.78 -2.41
CA ALA A 8 -17.49 -15.17 -3.69
C ALA A 8 -16.03 -14.69 -3.77
N LEU A 9 -15.44 -14.24 -2.67
CA LEU A 9 -14.02 -13.87 -2.62
C LEU A 9 -13.13 -15.11 -2.73
N ASP A 10 -13.47 -16.20 -2.04
CA ASP A 10 -12.73 -17.47 -2.11
C ASP A 10 -12.75 -18.06 -3.53
N GLU A 11 -13.90 -18.06 -4.20
CA GLU A 11 -14.03 -18.49 -5.60
C GLU A 11 -13.14 -17.69 -6.57
N LEU A 12 -12.90 -16.41 -6.28
CA LEU A 12 -12.04 -15.53 -7.08
C LEU A 12 -10.58 -15.53 -6.63
N GLY A 13 -10.22 -16.33 -5.61
CA GLY A 13 -8.89 -16.35 -5.00
C GLY A 13 -8.52 -15.03 -4.31
N LEU A 14 -9.52 -14.26 -3.86
CA LEU A 14 -9.37 -12.99 -3.17
C LEU A 14 -9.39 -13.17 -1.66
N ILE A 15 -8.51 -12.46 -0.97
CA ILE A 15 -8.38 -12.55 0.49
C ILE A 15 -9.30 -11.52 1.15
N LEU A 16 -10.26 -11.98 1.96
CA LEU A 16 -11.02 -11.11 2.85
C LEU A 16 -10.22 -10.84 4.13
N TYR A 17 -9.64 -9.65 4.23
CA TYR A 17 -8.93 -9.24 5.44
C TYR A 17 -9.92 -8.74 6.51
N PRO A 18 -9.70 -9.09 7.79
CA PRO A 18 -10.48 -8.50 8.87
C PRO A 18 -10.36 -6.97 8.87
N ILE A 19 -11.44 -6.29 9.26
CA ILE A 19 -11.49 -4.83 9.35
C ILE A 19 -10.34 -4.34 10.24
N ALA A 20 -9.61 -3.34 9.74
CA ALA A 20 -8.48 -2.71 10.41
C ALA A 20 -7.27 -3.61 10.73
N SER A 21 -7.25 -4.87 10.27
CA SER A 21 -6.09 -5.75 10.38
C SER A 21 -4.87 -5.17 9.66
N GLU A 22 -3.68 -5.43 10.20
CA GLU A 22 -2.42 -4.98 9.59
C GLU A 22 -2.27 -5.50 8.16
N ALA A 23 -2.52 -6.79 7.94
CA ALA A 23 -2.48 -7.40 6.60
C ALA A 23 -3.47 -6.75 5.62
N GLY A 24 -4.66 -6.34 6.07
CA GLY A 24 -5.61 -5.60 5.26
C GLY A 24 -5.15 -4.17 4.94
N ARG A 25 -4.51 -3.49 5.90
CA ARG A 25 -3.89 -2.17 5.67
C ARG A 25 -2.74 -2.26 4.66
N GLU A 26 -1.88 -3.27 4.80
CA GLU A 26 -0.80 -3.54 3.85
C GLU A 26 -1.33 -3.85 2.45
N ALA A 27 -2.35 -4.72 2.34
CA ALA A 27 -2.97 -5.04 1.05
C ALA A 27 -3.56 -3.78 0.38
N ALA A 28 -4.24 -2.92 1.15
CA ALA A 28 -4.74 -1.65 0.65
C ALA A 28 -3.62 -0.69 0.22
N ALA A 29 -2.50 -0.64 0.93
CA ALA A 29 -1.34 0.17 0.55
C ALA A 29 -0.72 -0.30 -0.78
N ARG A 30 -0.55 -1.62 -0.95
CA ARG A 30 -0.08 -2.22 -2.21
C ARG A 30 -1.00 -1.90 -3.37
N GLU A 31 -2.31 -1.93 -3.14
CA GLU A 31 -3.28 -1.60 -4.18
C GLU A 31 -3.22 -0.12 -4.58
N LEU A 32 -3.07 0.80 -3.62
CA LEU A 32 -2.83 2.21 -3.95
C LEU A 32 -1.56 2.40 -4.79
N ALA A 33 -0.49 1.68 -4.48
CA ALA A 33 0.74 1.70 -5.27
C ALA A 33 0.52 1.20 -6.70
N ARG A 34 -0.22 0.10 -6.89
CA ARG A 34 -0.57 -0.41 -8.24
C ARG A 34 -1.39 0.59 -9.04
N ARG A 35 -2.33 1.28 -8.40
CA ARG A 35 -3.15 2.31 -9.04
C ARG A 35 -2.32 3.51 -9.48
N MET A 36 -1.34 3.94 -8.68
CA MET A 36 -0.35 4.94 -9.12
C MET A 36 0.43 4.44 -10.33
N MET A 37 0.94 3.20 -10.29
CA MET A 37 1.68 2.59 -11.40
C MET A 37 0.85 2.46 -12.68
N ALA A 38 -0.47 2.29 -12.57
CA ALA A 38 -1.42 2.30 -13.68
C ALA A 38 -1.75 3.71 -14.19
N GLY A 39 -1.19 4.77 -13.59
CA GLY A 39 -1.46 6.16 -13.94
C GLY A 39 -2.79 6.70 -13.40
N GLU A 40 -3.45 5.98 -12.50
CA GLU A 40 -4.72 6.42 -11.89
C GLU A 40 -4.51 7.41 -10.73
N LEU A 41 -3.29 7.47 -10.19
CA LEU A 41 -2.89 8.38 -9.12
C LEU A 41 -1.57 9.03 -9.48
N LYS A 42 -1.44 10.32 -9.19
CA LYS A 42 -0.16 11.02 -9.19
C LYS A 42 0.68 10.59 -7.99
N PRO A 43 2.01 10.78 -8.02
CA PRO A 43 2.87 10.40 -6.90
C PRO A 43 2.49 11.07 -5.58
N TRP A 44 2.26 12.39 -5.58
CA TRP A 44 1.79 13.10 -4.38
C TRP A 44 0.42 12.62 -3.87
N GLU A 45 -0.46 12.13 -4.75
CA GLU A 45 -1.77 11.59 -4.32
C GLU A 45 -1.61 10.25 -3.61
N LEU A 46 -0.61 9.44 -3.99
CA LEU A 46 -0.28 8.21 -3.29
C LEU A 46 0.23 8.53 -1.88
N THR A 47 1.24 9.38 -1.76
CA THR A 47 1.86 9.75 -0.47
C THR A 47 0.83 10.37 0.48
N PHE A 48 0.02 11.30 -0.02
CA PHE A 48 -1.01 11.98 0.77
C PHE A 48 -2.06 11.01 1.33
N ARG A 49 -2.53 10.05 0.51
CA ARG A 49 -3.53 9.07 0.96
C ARG A 49 -2.96 8.07 1.95
N ILE A 50 -1.70 7.67 1.76
CA ILE A 50 -0.97 6.79 2.68
C ILE A 50 -0.82 7.48 4.04
N ASN A 51 -0.29 8.72 4.03
CA ASN A 51 -0.04 9.48 5.26
C ASN A 51 -1.35 9.80 5.99
N GLN A 52 -2.40 10.22 5.27
CA GLN A 52 -3.72 10.46 5.88
C GLN A 52 -4.30 9.21 6.56
N ARG A 53 -4.11 8.03 5.96
CA ARG A 53 -4.78 6.80 6.42
C ARG A 53 -3.99 6.05 7.49
N TYR A 54 -2.67 6.06 7.40
CA TYR A 54 -1.79 5.25 8.24
C TYR A 54 -0.77 6.08 9.03
N GLY A 55 -0.58 7.35 8.66
CA GLY A 55 0.53 8.16 9.13
C GLY A 55 1.85 7.41 9.00
N HIS A 56 2.67 7.54 10.04
CA HIS A 56 3.92 6.82 10.22
C HIS A 56 3.76 5.49 10.98
N GLU A 57 2.53 5.02 11.22
CA GLU A 57 2.26 3.87 12.08
C GLU A 57 2.36 2.52 11.36
N LEU A 58 2.21 2.49 10.03
CA LEU A 58 2.33 1.27 9.23
C LEU A 58 3.77 1.15 8.69
N PRO A 59 4.62 0.25 9.21
CA PRO A 59 6.03 0.19 8.85
C PRO A 59 6.26 -0.04 7.35
N LEU A 60 5.35 -0.79 6.72
CA LEU A 60 5.41 -1.07 5.29
C LEU A 60 5.40 0.23 4.44
N THR A 61 4.78 1.30 4.93
CA THR A 61 4.54 2.53 4.16
C THR A 61 5.24 3.76 4.77
N ALA A 62 6.12 3.58 5.74
CA ALA A 62 6.78 4.69 6.44
C ALA A 62 7.50 5.65 5.48
N ARG A 63 8.23 5.13 4.48
CA ARG A 63 8.93 5.98 3.50
C ARG A 63 7.97 6.84 2.66
N LEU A 64 6.80 6.32 2.31
CA LEU A 64 5.79 7.12 1.57
C LEU A 64 5.18 8.22 2.44
N ALA A 65 5.05 8.00 3.75
CA ALA A 65 4.60 9.04 4.68
C ALA A 65 5.66 10.14 4.85
N GLU A 66 6.94 9.77 4.95
CA GLU A 66 8.06 10.73 4.96
C GLU A 66 8.10 11.58 3.68
N LEU A 67 7.91 10.97 2.51
CA LEU A 67 7.87 11.68 1.23
C LEU A 67 6.67 12.65 1.14
N ASP A 68 5.55 12.35 1.81
CA ASP A 68 4.44 13.29 1.94
C ASP A 68 4.83 14.53 2.76
N ASP A 69 5.55 14.31 3.86
CA ASP A 69 6.08 15.40 4.68
C ASP A 69 7.08 16.24 3.86
N GLU A 70 7.97 15.60 3.08
CA GLU A 70 8.90 16.27 2.16
C GLU A 70 8.14 17.14 1.13
N TYR A 71 7.06 16.62 0.52
CA TYR A 71 6.18 17.41 -0.35
C TYR A 71 5.61 18.64 0.36
N ALA A 72 5.20 18.50 1.62
CA ALA A 72 4.63 19.58 2.41
C ALA A 72 5.64 20.70 2.72
N PHE A 73 6.94 20.39 2.73
CA PHE A 73 8.02 21.35 2.97
C PHE A 73 8.57 22.03 1.70
N LEU A 74 8.09 21.70 0.50
CA LEU A 74 8.53 22.28 -0.78
C LEU A 74 8.10 23.75 -1.00
N GLU A 75 7.86 24.54 0.05
CA GLU A 75 7.35 25.92 -0.04
C GLU A 75 8.22 26.84 -0.94
N TYR A 76 9.49 26.45 -1.19
CA TYR A 76 10.42 27.11 -2.12
C TYR A 76 11.10 26.18 -3.12
N GLY A 77 10.64 24.94 -3.24
CA GLY A 77 11.30 23.93 -4.05
C GLY A 77 11.11 24.11 -5.55
N GLY A 78 12.15 23.82 -6.32
CA GLY A 78 12.12 23.87 -7.78
C GLY A 78 11.56 22.60 -8.41
N ASP A 79 11.24 22.66 -9.71
CA ASP A 79 10.77 21.50 -10.49
C ASP A 79 11.71 20.28 -10.38
N GLU A 80 13.01 20.51 -10.19
CA GLU A 80 14.01 19.44 -9.99
C GLU A 80 13.82 18.69 -8.67
N GLU A 81 13.49 19.41 -7.58
CA GLU A 81 13.24 18.78 -6.28
C GLU A 81 11.93 17.99 -6.29
N VAL A 82 10.89 18.53 -6.94
CA VAL A 82 9.64 17.80 -7.18
C VAL A 82 9.90 16.52 -7.96
N ALA A 83 10.68 16.60 -9.05
CA ALA A 83 11.00 15.44 -9.87
C ALA A 83 11.81 14.37 -9.11
N GLN A 84 12.68 14.79 -8.18
CA GLN A 84 13.43 13.87 -7.33
C GLN A 84 12.48 13.12 -6.36
N ILE A 85 11.56 13.84 -5.70
CA ILE A 85 10.59 13.21 -4.80
C ILE A 85 9.64 12.29 -5.59
N ASP A 86 9.16 12.71 -6.77
CA ASP A 86 8.36 11.88 -7.68
C ASP A 86 9.09 10.56 -8.03
N ALA A 87 10.39 10.62 -8.28
CA ALA A 87 11.20 9.44 -8.60
C ALA A 87 11.31 8.48 -7.41
N GLU A 88 11.49 8.99 -6.20
CA GLU A 88 11.53 8.19 -4.98
C GLU A 88 10.18 7.55 -4.65
N VAL A 89 9.08 8.29 -4.82
CA VAL A 89 7.73 7.74 -4.69
C VAL A 89 7.50 6.62 -5.71
N THR A 90 7.98 6.79 -6.94
CA THR A 90 7.88 5.77 -7.98
C THR A 90 8.64 4.50 -7.59
N ALA A 91 9.89 4.63 -7.13
CA ALA A 91 10.69 3.49 -6.68
C ALA A 91 10.01 2.74 -5.52
N GLU A 92 9.42 3.47 -4.58
CA GLU A 92 8.74 2.90 -3.42
C GLU A 92 7.40 2.25 -3.80
N ALA A 93 6.65 2.85 -4.73
CA ALA A 93 5.44 2.25 -5.29
C ALA A 93 5.74 0.92 -5.99
N HIS A 94 6.83 0.84 -6.75
CA HIS A 94 7.31 -0.42 -7.34
C HIS A 94 7.59 -1.48 -6.28
N ARG A 95 8.34 -1.14 -5.22
CA ARG A 95 8.65 -2.05 -4.10
C ARG A 95 7.37 -2.63 -3.47
N LEU A 96 6.33 -1.81 -3.32
CA LEU A 96 5.05 -2.24 -2.77
C LEU A 96 4.24 -3.10 -3.74
N ALA A 97 4.16 -2.70 -5.00
CA ALA A 97 3.34 -3.36 -6.01
C ALA A 97 3.84 -4.77 -6.36
N GLU A 98 5.17 -4.96 -6.39
CA GLU A 98 5.82 -6.22 -6.78
C GLU A 98 5.84 -7.26 -5.66
N ALA A 99 5.80 -6.82 -4.40
CA ALA A 99 5.82 -7.75 -3.29
C ALA A 99 4.46 -8.47 -3.15
N HIS A 100 4.51 -9.79 -3.39
CA HIS A 100 3.36 -10.68 -3.23
C HIS A 100 2.96 -10.82 -1.75
N PRO A 101 1.65 -11.02 -1.45
CA PRO A 101 1.22 -11.38 -0.12
C PRO A 101 1.96 -12.65 0.33
N ARG A 102 2.69 -12.58 1.44
CA ARG A 102 3.19 -13.79 2.08
C ARG A 102 1.97 -14.49 2.68
N VAL A 103 1.45 -15.51 1.99
CA VAL A 103 0.54 -16.46 2.61
C VAL A 103 1.33 -17.11 3.76
N PRO A 104 0.86 -17.06 5.02
CA PRO A 104 1.45 -17.85 6.08
C PRO A 104 1.37 -19.31 5.65
N ALA A 105 2.51 -19.99 5.50
CA ALA A 105 2.50 -21.43 5.32
C ALA A 105 1.75 -22.03 6.51
N GLU A 106 0.67 -22.77 6.26
CA GLU A 106 0.01 -23.54 7.30
C GLU A 106 1.07 -24.44 7.96
N PRO A 107 1.18 -24.46 9.30
CA PRO A 107 2.01 -25.45 9.95
C PRO A 107 1.39 -26.81 9.64
N THR A 108 2.06 -27.60 8.80
CA THR A 108 1.74 -29.01 8.58
C THR A 108 1.84 -29.71 9.92
N GLY A 109 0.72 -29.79 10.64
CA GLY A 109 0.60 -30.60 11.84
C GLY A 109 0.62 -32.06 11.40
N ASP A 110 1.73 -32.74 11.62
CA ASP A 110 1.81 -34.20 11.49
C ASP A 110 0.78 -34.84 12.44
N PRO A 111 -0.10 -35.74 11.96
CA PRO A 111 -0.95 -36.51 12.85
C PRO A 111 -0.09 -37.59 13.54
N THR A 112 -0.25 -37.68 14.86
CA THR A 112 0.38 -38.69 15.73
C THR A 112 -0.25 -40.07 15.54
#